data_AF-A0AAV7D792-F1
#
_entry.id   AF-A0AAV7D792-F1
#
_cell.length_a   1.000
_cell.length_b   1.000
_cell.length_c   1.000
_cell.angle_alpha   90.00
_cell.angle_beta   90.00
_cell.angle_gamma   90.00
#
_symmetry.space_group_name_H-M   'P 1'
#
loop_
_entity.id
_entity.type
_entity.pdbx_description
1 polymer ?
#
loop_
_entity_poly.entity_id
_entity_poly.type
_entity_poly.pdbx_seq_one_letter_code
_entity_poly.pdbx_strand_id
1 'polypeptide(L)'
;MSSSCIQTCVRVSSCIQDLCIQDLCVCISSCIQVLCVHVSLCIQDLCVCISSCIQDLSVCVSSGIQDLSVCVSSCIQDLCVCVSSCIQDLSVCVSSGIQDLSVCVSSCIQDLSVCVSSGIQDLSVCVLLHSGPECLSLMHSGLVVCISSCIQVLCVHVSLCIQDLCVCVSSCIQDLSVCVSSGIQDLSVCVSSCIQVLCVRVSLCIQDLCVCISSCIQDLCVCISSCIQELSVCVS
;
A
#
# COMPACT_ATOMS: atom_id res chain seq x y z
N MET A 1 -54.16 55.18 69.23
CA MET A 1 -53.99 54.01 68.35
C MET A 1 -53.36 52.91 69.19
N SER A 2 -54.05 51.79 69.38
CA SER A 2 -53.78 50.80 70.43
C SER A 2 -52.57 49.90 70.12
N SER A 3 -51.82 49.51 71.17
CA SER A 3 -50.69 48.55 71.13
C SER A 3 -51.02 47.25 70.37
N SER A 4 -52.28 46.79 70.46
CA SER A 4 -52.79 45.64 69.70
C SER A 4 -52.73 45.82 68.18
N CYS A 5 -53.00 47.02 67.64
CA CYS A 5 -52.88 47.26 66.19
C CYS A 5 -51.43 47.20 65.70
N ILE A 6 -50.48 47.67 66.50
CA ILE A 6 -49.03 47.62 66.19
C ILE A 6 -48.55 46.17 66.20
N GLN A 7 -48.96 45.38 67.21
CA GLN A 7 -48.54 43.99 67.35
C GLN A 7 -49.13 43.09 66.25
N THR A 8 -50.35 43.37 65.79
CA THR A 8 -50.93 42.69 64.62
C THR A 8 -50.23 43.09 63.32
N CYS A 9 -49.88 44.38 63.14
CA CYS A 9 -49.10 44.81 61.96
C CYS A 9 -47.72 44.15 61.89
N VAL A 10 -47.01 44.03 63.03
CA VAL A 10 -45.69 43.36 63.09
C VAL A 10 -45.81 41.87 62.74
N ARG A 11 -46.84 41.16 63.23
CA ARG A 11 -47.08 39.74 62.90
C ARG A 11 -47.48 39.50 61.45
N VAL A 12 -48.28 40.41 60.87
CA VAL A 12 -48.62 40.36 59.45
C VAL A 12 -47.37 40.61 58.59
N SER A 13 -46.55 41.60 58.97
CA SER A 13 -45.28 41.88 58.29
C SER A 13 -44.30 40.71 58.36
N SER A 14 -44.18 40.02 59.49
CA SER A 14 -43.31 38.85 59.62
C SER A 14 -43.83 37.66 58.82
N CYS A 15 -45.15 37.39 58.82
CA CYS A 15 -45.74 36.33 58.00
C CYS A 15 -45.56 36.58 56.50
N ILE A 16 -45.65 37.83 56.04
CA ILE A 16 -45.39 38.18 54.64
C ILE A 16 -43.91 37.92 54.30
N GLN A 17 -42.99 38.28 55.20
CA GLN A 17 -41.56 38.01 55.02
C GLN A 17 -41.26 36.51 54.93
N ASP A 18 -41.84 35.69 55.80
CA ASP A 18 -41.64 34.24 55.81
C ASP A 18 -42.18 33.58 54.52
N LEU A 19 -43.34 34.03 54.02
CA LEU A 19 -43.91 33.57 52.75
C LEU A 19 -43.01 33.93 51.56
N CYS A 20 -42.53 35.17 51.48
CA CYS A 20 -41.62 35.61 50.41
C CYS A 20 -40.30 34.82 50.41
N ILE A 21 -39.75 34.49 51.58
CA ILE A 21 -38.54 33.66 51.70
C ILE A 21 -38.83 32.24 51.22
N GLN A 22 -39.98 31.68 51.58
CA GLN A 22 -40.37 30.32 51.19
C GLN A 22 -40.56 30.21 49.67
N ASP A 23 -41.26 31.16 49.04
CA ASP A 23 -41.46 31.18 47.59
C ASP A 23 -40.13 31.33 46.83
N LEU A 24 -39.25 32.22 47.30
CA LEU A 24 -37.90 32.37 46.73
C LEU A 24 -37.09 31.07 46.82
N CYS A 25 -37.16 30.37 47.96
CA CYS A 25 -36.47 29.09 48.15
C CYS A 25 -36.97 28.01 47.17
N VAL A 26 -38.28 27.96 46.91
CA VAL A 26 -38.87 27.02 45.95
C VAL A 26 -38.41 27.35 44.52
N CYS A 27 -38.41 28.64 44.13
CA CYS A 27 -37.95 29.05 42.80
C CYS A 27 -36.46 28.72 42.57
N ILE A 28 -35.59 28.99 43.55
CA ILE A 28 -34.16 28.63 43.48
C ILE A 28 -34.00 27.11 43.37
N SER A 29 -34.72 26.34 44.18
CA SER A 29 -34.65 24.87 44.14
C SER A 29 -35.08 24.30 42.79
N SER A 30 -36.16 24.84 42.20
CA SER A 30 -36.63 24.45 40.85
C SER A 30 -35.58 24.75 39.78
N CYS A 31 -35.02 25.97 39.79
CA CYS A 31 -33.96 26.37 38.86
C CYS A 31 -32.73 25.46 38.93
N ILE A 32 -32.27 25.12 40.14
CA ILE A 32 -31.15 24.20 40.34
C ILE A 32 -31.49 22.82 39.78
N GLN A 33 -32.69 22.30 40.04
CA GLN A 33 -33.10 20.99 39.55
C GLN A 33 -33.13 20.95 38.01
N VAL A 34 -33.69 21.96 37.36
CA VAL A 34 -33.73 22.08 35.89
C VAL A 34 -32.32 22.15 35.32
N LEU A 35 -31.45 22.97 35.91
CA LEU A 35 -30.05 23.09 35.48
C LEU A 35 -29.31 21.75 35.60
N CYS A 36 -29.47 21.04 36.71
CA CYS A 36 -28.87 19.71 36.93
C CYS A 36 -29.31 18.70 35.85
N VAL A 37 -30.59 18.70 35.47
CA VAL A 37 -31.09 17.82 34.40
C VAL A 37 -30.43 18.16 33.06
N HIS A 38 -30.34 19.44 32.70
CA HIS A 38 -29.75 19.85 31.43
C HIS A 38 -28.24 19.56 31.38
N VAL A 39 -27.51 19.78 32.47
CA VAL A 39 -26.09 19.37 32.57
C VAL A 39 -25.96 17.86 32.37
N SER A 40 -26.84 17.05 32.98
CA SER A 40 -26.82 15.59 32.82
C SER A 40 -27.07 15.16 31.37
N LEU A 41 -28.03 15.79 30.68
CA LEU A 41 -28.33 15.52 29.27
C LEU A 41 -27.14 15.91 28.39
N CYS A 42 -26.53 17.08 28.63
CA CYS A 42 -25.35 17.53 27.90
C CYS A 42 -24.18 16.53 28.01
N ILE A 43 -23.93 16.02 29.22
CA ILE A 43 -22.90 15.01 29.45
C ILE A 43 -23.22 13.72 28.69
N GLN A 44 -24.48 13.27 28.74
CA GLN A 44 -24.92 12.07 28.05
C GLN A 44 -24.75 12.20 26.53
N ASP A 45 -25.18 13.30 25.93
CA ASP A 45 -25.05 13.56 24.50
C ASP A 45 -23.58 13.60 24.09
N LEU A 46 -22.73 14.28 24.85
CA LEU A 46 -21.29 14.30 24.61
C LEU A 46 -20.68 12.90 24.65
N CYS A 47 -21.08 12.07 25.61
CA CYS A 47 -20.62 10.68 25.70
C CYS A 47 -21.04 9.85 24.48
N VAL A 48 -22.27 10.04 23.98
CA VAL A 48 -22.76 9.39 22.76
C VAL A 48 -21.95 9.84 21.54
N CYS A 49 -21.71 11.14 21.39
CA CYS A 49 -20.91 11.68 20.27
C CYS A 49 -19.48 11.11 20.28
N ILE A 50 -18.82 11.10 21.45
CA ILE A 50 -17.48 10.50 21.60
C ILE A 50 -17.50 9.01 21.26
N SER A 51 -18.49 8.27 21.75
CA SER A 51 -18.60 6.83 21.49
C SER A 51 -18.78 6.53 20.00
N SER A 52 -19.62 7.30 19.30
CA SER A 52 -19.81 7.20 17.85
C SER A 52 -18.49 7.48 17.11
N CYS A 53 -17.79 8.56 17.48
CA CYS A 53 -16.50 8.91 16.87
C CYS A 53 -15.47 7.78 17.01
N ILE A 54 -15.37 7.18 18.20
CA ILE A 54 -14.45 6.06 18.45
C ILE A 54 -14.83 4.85 17.59
N GLN A 55 -16.13 4.53 17.50
CA GLN A 55 -16.61 3.42 16.70
C GLN A 55 -16.29 3.63 15.22
N ASP A 56 -16.57 4.81 14.66
CA ASP A 56 -16.31 5.12 13.25
C ASP A 56 -14.81 5.08 12.92
N LEU A 57 -13.95 5.62 13.79
CA LEU A 57 -12.51 5.54 13.64
C LEU A 57 -12.02 4.09 13.69
N SER A 58 -12.56 3.27 14.60
CA SER A 58 -12.17 1.86 14.71
C SER A 58 -12.51 1.07 13.43
N VAL A 59 -13.68 1.32 12.84
CA VAL A 59 -14.09 0.72 11.57
C VAL A 59 -13.17 1.17 10.45
N CYS A 60 -12.87 2.47 10.35
CA CYS A 60 -11.98 2.99 9.31
C CYS A 60 -10.53 2.47 9.42
N VAL A 61 -10.01 2.31 10.63
CA VAL A 61 -8.69 1.68 10.82
C VAL A 61 -8.74 0.22 10.38
N SER A 62 -9.79 -0.52 10.74
CA SER A 62 -9.93 -1.92 10.36
C SER A 62 -10.04 -2.12 8.84
N SER A 63 -10.79 -1.26 8.13
CA SER A 63 -10.88 -1.31 6.67
C SER A 63 -9.55 -0.93 6.02
N GLY A 64 -8.88 0.11 6.52
CA GLY A 64 -7.56 0.50 6.01
C GLY A 64 -6.52 -0.60 6.14
N ILE A 65 -6.53 -1.38 7.22
CA ILE A 65 -5.64 -2.55 7.39
C ILE A 65 -5.98 -3.63 6.36
N GLN A 66 -7.27 -3.90 6.11
CA GLN A 66 -7.69 -4.88 5.11
C GLN A 66 -7.24 -4.47 3.70
N ASP A 67 -7.48 -3.22 3.32
CA ASP A 67 -7.08 -2.68 2.01
C ASP A 67 -5.56 -2.79 1.83
N LEU A 68 -4.79 -2.44 2.86
CA LEU A 68 -3.33 -2.59 2.85
C LEU A 68 -2.89 -4.04 2.66
N SER A 69 -3.56 -4.98 3.34
CA SER A 69 -3.25 -6.41 3.21
C SER A 69 -3.50 -6.94 1.80
N VAL A 70 -4.56 -6.46 1.14
CA VAL A 70 -4.89 -6.80 -0.24
C VAL A 70 -3.81 -6.24 -1.18
N CYS A 71 -3.44 -4.97 -1.03
CA CYS A 71 -2.37 -4.37 -1.85
C CYS A 71 -1.03 -5.08 -1.69
N VAL A 72 -0.64 -5.47 -0.47
CA VAL A 72 0.58 -6.25 -0.24
C VAL A 72 0.48 -7.60 -0.96
N SER A 73 -0.67 -8.27 -0.86
CA SER A 73 -0.85 -9.59 -1.50
C SER A 73 -0.78 -9.53 -3.02
N SER A 74 -1.35 -8.50 -3.65
CA SER A 74 -1.26 -8.31 -5.10
C SER A 74 0.17 -8.02 -5.55
N CYS A 75 0.89 -7.15 -4.83
CA CYS A 75 2.31 -6.86 -5.14
C CYS A 75 3.19 -8.12 -5.07
N ILE A 76 2.95 -9.00 -4.08
CA ILE A 76 3.66 -10.27 -3.97
C ILE A 76 3.31 -11.19 -5.14
N GLN A 77 2.03 -11.26 -5.53
CA GLN A 77 1.58 -12.08 -6.64
C GLN A 77 2.23 -11.64 -7.96
N ASP A 78 2.24 -10.34 -8.25
CA ASP A 78 2.84 -9.79 -9.46
C ASP A 78 4.36 -10.06 -9.49
N LEU A 79 5.05 -9.90 -8.36
CA LEU A 79 6.47 -10.25 -8.25
C LEU A 79 6.72 -11.74 -8.53
N CYS A 80 5.87 -12.63 -8.01
CA CYS A 80 5.97 -14.07 -8.28
C CYS A 80 5.82 -14.35 -9.78
N VAL A 81 4.87 -13.70 -10.45
CA VAL A 81 4.65 -13.83 -11.89
C VAL A 81 5.89 -13.37 -12.67
N CYS A 82 6.44 -12.19 -12.35
CA CYS A 82 7.62 -11.67 -13.04
C CYS A 82 8.85 -12.58 -12.87
N VAL A 83 9.08 -13.10 -11.66
CA VAL A 83 10.16 -14.07 -11.41
C VAL A 83 9.95 -15.35 -12.22
N SER A 84 8.73 -15.87 -12.28
CA SER A 84 8.43 -17.07 -13.06
C SER A 84 8.66 -16.89 -14.56
N SER A 85 8.26 -15.73 -15.12
CA SER A 85 8.51 -15.38 -16.51
C SER A 85 10.01 -15.32 -16.80
N CYS A 86 10.78 -14.66 -15.94
CA CYS A 86 12.22 -14.56 -16.11
C CYS A 86 12.93 -15.92 -16.09
N ILE A 87 12.51 -16.82 -15.19
CA ILE A 87 13.04 -18.20 -15.17
C ILE A 87 12.72 -18.91 -16.47
N GLN A 88 11.50 -18.75 -16.99
CA GLN A 88 11.08 -19.36 -18.24
C GLN A 88 11.92 -18.82 -19.42
N ASP A 89 12.10 -17.51 -19.52
CA ASP A 89 12.86 -16.87 -20.58
C ASP A 89 14.34 -17.29 -20.56
N LEU A 90 14.97 -17.31 -19.38
CA LEU A 90 16.34 -17.85 -19.23
C LEU A 90 16.42 -19.31 -19.68
N SER A 91 15.44 -20.14 -19.30
CA SER A 91 15.43 -21.56 -19.67
C SER A 91 15.35 -21.75 -21.19
N VAL A 92 14.55 -20.93 -21.88
CA VAL A 92 14.43 -20.93 -23.33
C VAL A 92 15.76 -20.52 -23.96
N CYS A 93 16.36 -19.41 -23.52
CA CYS A 93 17.63 -18.93 -24.08
C CYS A 93 18.80 -19.91 -23.89
N VAL A 94 18.87 -20.58 -22.73
CA VAL A 94 19.88 -21.64 -22.50
C VAL A 94 19.61 -22.83 -23.43
N SER A 95 18.35 -23.24 -23.59
CA SER A 95 18.01 -24.37 -24.44
C SER A 95 18.29 -24.11 -25.92
N SER A 96 18.02 -22.90 -26.42
CA SER A 96 18.32 -22.51 -27.80
C SER A 96 19.82 -22.45 -28.03
N GLY A 97 20.59 -21.84 -27.12
CA GLY A 97 22.04 -21.80 -27.23
C GLY A 97 22.69 -23.19 -27.25
N ILE A 98 22.19 -24.14 -26.45
CA ILE A 98 22.66 -25.54 -26.50
C ILE A 98 22.35 -26.18 -27.86
N GLN A 99 21.14 -25.96 -28.39
CA GLN A 99 20.76 -26.49 -29.70
C GLN A 99 21.66 -25.92 -30.82
N ASP A 100 21.88 -24.60 -30.83
CA ASP A 100 22.71 -23.94 -31.83
C ASP A 100 24.18 -24.42 -31.78
N LEU A 101 24.75 -24.57 -30.58
CA LEU A 101 26.08 -25.19 -30.42
C LEU A 101 26.09 -26.62 -30.96
N SER A 102 25.07 -27.43 -30.66
CA SER A 102 25.02 -28.82 -31.10
C SER A 102 24.99 -28.95 -32.63
N VAL A 103 24.23 -28.08 -33.30
CA VAL A 103 24.16 -28.00 -34.76
C VAL A 103 25.51 -27.56 -35.32
N CYS A 104 26.11 -26.51 -34.76
CA CYS A 104 27.44 -26.04 -35.17
C CYS A 104 28.52 -27.13 -35.04
N VAL A 105 28.55 -27.86 -33.92
CA VAL A 105 29.50 -28.96 -33.71
C VAL A 105 29.28 -30.06 -34.73
N SER A 106 28.02 -30.43 -35.01
CA SER A 106 27.71 -31.46 -36.01
C SER A 106 28.16 -31.06 -37.42
N SER A 107 27.97 -29.80 -37.82
CA SER A 107 28.43 -29.26 -39.10
C SER A 107 29.96 -29.29 -39.18
N CYS A 108 30.66 -28.86 -38.13
CA CYS A 108 32.11 -28.89 -38.09
C CYS A 108 32.66 -30.32 -38.25
N ILE A 109 32.06 -31.31 -37.57
CA ILE A 109 32.44 -32.72 -37.71
C ILE A 109 32.24 -33.20 -39.16
N GLN A 110 31.12 -32.81 -39.78
CA GLN A 110 30.83 -33.17 -41.17
C GLN A 110 31.86 -32.54 -42.12
N ASP A 111 32.17 -31.25 -41.98
CA ASP A 111 33.16 -30.55 -42.80
C ASP A 111 34.56 -31.17 -42.64
N LEU A 112 34.97 -31.48 -41.41
CA LEU A 112 36.21 -32.20 -41.11
C LEU A 112 36.25 -33.56 -41.80
N SER A 113 35.15 -34.33 -41.79
CA SER A 113 35.08 -35.63 -42.45
C SER A 113 35.25 -35.52 -43.97
N VAL A 114 34.65 -34.49 -44.59
CA VAL A 114 34.77 -34.20 -46.02
C VAL A 114 36.21 -33.81 -46.35
N CYS A 115 36.83 -32.94 -45.56
CA CYS A 115 38.22 -32.53 -45.73
C CYS A 115 39.21 -33.71 -45.62
N VAL A 116 39.00 -34.62 -44.65
CA VAL A 116 39.83 -35.82 -44.54
C VAL A 116 39.65 -36.72 -45.76
N SER A 117 38.42 -36.93 -46.22
CA SER A 117 38.15 -37.78 -47.38
C SER A 117 38.74 -37.24 -48.68
N SER A 118 38.63 -35.94 -48.93
CA SER A 118 39.23 -35.26 -50.08
C SER A 118 40.76 -35.29 -50.02
N GLY A 119 41.34 -35.01 -48.85
CA GLY A 119 42.78 -35.13 -48.65
C GLY A 119 43.34 -36.53 -48.92
N ILE A 120 42.60 -37.59 -48.58
CA ILE A 120 42.98 -38.98 -48.91
C ILE A 120 42.90 -39.24 -50.43
N GLN A 121 41.85 -38.74 -51.10
CA GLN A 121 41.70 -38.89 -52.54
C GLN A 121 42.83 -38.16 -53.29
N ASP A 122 43.11 -36.92 -52.91
CA ASP A 122 44.21 -36.13 -53.50
C ASP A 122 45.55 -36.82 -53.31
N LEU A 123 45.82 -37.36 -52.11
CA LEU A 123 47.03 -38.14 -51.85
C LEU A 123 47.13 -39.36 -52.78
N SER A 124 46.03 -40.09 -52.97
CA SER A 124 46.01 -41.28 -53.83
C SER A 124 46.32 -40.96 -55.30
N VAL A 125 45.77 -39.85 -55.82
CA VAL A 125 46.03 -39.37 -57.18
C VAL A 125 47.47 -38.86 -57.31
N CYS A 126 47.93 -38.13 -56.32
CA CYS A 126 49.24 -37.49 -56.32
C CYS A 126 50.39 -38.53 -56.24
N VAL A 127 50.21 -39.61 -55.47
CA VAL A 127 51.14 -40.77 -55.45
C VAL A 127 51.19 -41.50 -56.79
N LEU A 128 50.09 -41.53 -57.56
CA LEU A 128 50.06 -42.13 -58.90
C LEU A 128 50.78 -41.28 -59.96
N LEU A 129 50.91 -39.96 -59.73
CA LEU A 129 51.39 -39.00 -60.73
C LEU A 129 52.77 -38.39 -60.41
N HIS A 130 53.21 -38.29 -59.14
CA HIS A 130 54.43 -37.59 -58.72
C HIS A 130 55.15 -38.24 -57.51
N SER A 131 56.40 -37.83 -57.25
CA SER A 131 57.20 -38.23 -56.08
C SER A 131 56.65 -37.63 -54.77
N GLY A 132 56.58 -38.45 -53.70
CA GLY A 132 55.65 -38.30 -52.57
C GLY A 132 55.77 -37.17 -51.52
N PRO A 133 56.84 -36.35 -51.37
CA PRO A 133 56.88 -35.39 -50.26
C PRO A 133 55.99 -34.15 -50.45
N GLU A 134 55.82 -33.65 -51.68
CA GLU A 134 54.98 -32.46 -51.94
C GLU A 134 53.49 -32.76 -51.73
N CYS A 135 53.04 -33.97 -52.07
CA CYS A 135 51.66 -34.44 -51.88
C CYS A 135 51.26 -34.52 -50.40
N LEU A 136 52.17 -34.98 -49.53
CA LEU A 136 51.94 -35.01 -48.08
C LEU A 136 51.80 -33.60 -47.49
N SER A 137 52.57 -32.64 -48.01
CA SER A 137 52.51 -31.24 -47.55
C SER A 137 51.17 -30.58 -47.89
N LEU A 138 50.63 -30.85 -49.09
CA LEU A 138 49.33 -30.34 -49.52
C LEU A 138 48.19 -30.88 -48.64
N MET A 139 48.17 -32.19 -48.37
CA MET A 139 47.15 -32.81 -47.50
C MET A 139 47.20 -32.23 -46.07
N HIS A 140 48.41 -32.10 -45.50
CA HIS A 140 48.58 -31.53 -44.18
C HIS A 140 48.10 -30.07 -44.13
N SER A 141 48.41 -29.27 -45.16
CA SER A 141 47.96 -27.88 -45.23
C SER A 141 46.43 -27.78 -45.33
N GLY A 142 45.79 -28.63 -46.14
CA GLY A 142 44.33 -28.65 -46.30
C GLY A 142 43.62 -29.04 -45.00
N LEU A 143 44.13 -30.07 -44.31
CA LEU A 143 43.58 -30.48 -43.01
C LEU A 143 43.72 -29.38 -41.95
N VAL A 144 44.87 -28.70 -41.89
CA VAL A 144 45.09 -27.57 -40.98
C VAL A 144 44.09 -26.43 -41.27
N VAL A 145 43.87 -26.10 -42.54
CA VAL A 145 42.89 -25.08 -42.94
C VAL A 145 41.48 -25.49 -42.51
N CYS A 146 41.08 -26.74 -42.73
CA CYS A 146 39.75 -27.23 -42.32
C CYS A 146 39.54 -27.27 -40.80
N ILE A 147 40.56 -27.67 -40.04
CA ILE A 147 40.50 -27.60 -38.57
C ILE A 147 40.38 -26.14 -38.13
N SER A 148 41.19 -25.25 -38.71
CA SER A 148 41.16 -23.81 -38.39
C SER A 148 39.80 -23.18 -38.68
N SER A 149 39.17 -23.51 -39.82
CA SER A 149 37.84 -22.99 -40.15
C SER A 149 36.76 -23.51 -39.20
N CYS A 150 36.80 -24.81 -38.85
CA CYS A 150 35.87 -25.39 -37.88
C CYS A 150 35.99 -24.72 -36.50
N ILE A 151 37.23 -24.50 -36.02
CA ILE A 151 37.46 -23.79 -34.76
C ILE A 151 36.89 -22.37 -34.85
N GLN A 152 37.15 -21.65 -35.95
CA GLN A 152 36.65 -20.28 -36.13
C GLN A 152 35.12 -20.22 -36.10
N VAL A 153 34.44 -21.13 -36.80
CA VAL A 153 32.96 -21.22 -36.82
C VAL A 153 32.43 -21.52 -35.42
N LEU A 154 33.03 -22.47 -34.70
CA LEU A 154 32.64 -22.81 -33.34
C LEU A 154 32.83 -21.63 -32.38
N CYS A 155 33.96 -20.91 -32.47
CA CYS A 155 34.22 -19.71 -31.67
C CYS A 155 33.14 -18.64 -31.89
N VAL A 156 32.72 -18.42 -33.14
CA VAL A 156 31.65 -17.46 -33.46
C VAL A 156 30.33 -17.89 -32.82
N HIS A 157 29.93 -19.16 -32.96
CA HIS A 157 28.67 -19.65 -32.37
C HIS A 157 28.67 -19.60 -30.84
N VAL A 158 29.78 -19.96 -30.20
CA VAL A 158 29.95 -19.80 -28.75
C VAL A 158 29.79 -18.33 -28.35
N SER A 159 30.39 -17.39 -29.10
CA SER A 159 30.25 -15.96 -28.80
C SER A 159 28.81 -15.46 -28.93
N LEU A 160 28.08 -15.91 -29.94
CA LEU A 160 26.67 -15.56 -30.15
C LEU A 160 25.79 -16.11 -29.03
N CYS A 161 25.98 -17.37 -28.63
CA CYS A 161 25.21 -17.96 -27.53
C CYS A 161 25.46 -17.26 -26.18
N ILE A 162 26.71 -16.83 -25.93
CA ILE A 162 27.01 -16.01 -24.75
C ILE A 162 26.30 -14.66 -24.85
N GLN A 163 26.34 -14.01 -26.03
CA GLN A 163 25.69 -12.72 -26.25
C GLN A 163 24.17 -12.81 -26.04
N ASP A 164 23.52 -13.82 -26.61
CA ASP A 164 22.08 -14.05 -26.45
C ASP A 164 21.72 -14.30 -24.99
N LEU A 165 22.50 -15.14 -24.28
CA LEU A 165 22.30 -15.36 -22.85
C LEU A 165 22.46 -14.06 -22.05
N CYS A 166 23.46 -13.22 -22.37
CA CYS A 166 23.62 -11.91 -21.73
C CYS A 166 22.41 -11.01 -21.97
N VAL A 167 21.85 -11.00 -23.18
CA VAL A 167 20.63 -10.24 -23.50
C VAL A 167 19.46 -10.75 -22.67
N CYS A 168 19.23 -12.07 -22.61
CA CYS A 168 18.13 -12.64 -21.83
C CYS A 168 18.26 -12.38 -20.33
N VAL A 169 19.47 -12.45 -19.78
CA VAL A 169 19.71 -12.07 -18.38
C VAL A 169 19.42 -10.59 -18.16
N SER A 170 19.84 -9.72 -19.08
CA SER A 170 19.61 -8.27 -18.96
C SER A 170 18.13 -7.91 -19.03
N SER A 171 17.36 -8.54 -19.92
CA SER A 171 15.91 -8.32 -20.01
C SER A 171 15.21 -8.79 -18.74
N CYS A 172 15.58 -9.95 -18.21
CA CYS A 172 14.99 -10.46 -16.97
C CYS A 172 15.27 -9.55 -15.76
N ILE A 173 16.48 -9.00 -15.67
CA ILE A 173 16.80 -8.01 -14.63
C ILE A 173 15.95 -6.76 -14.80
N GLN A 174 15.78 -6.29 -16.04
CA GLN A 174 14.96 -5.12 -16.33
C GLN A 174 13.49 -5.36 -15.95
N ASP A 175 12.91 -6.50 -16.35
CA ASP A 175 11.53 -6.84 -16.04
C ASP A 175 11.30 -6.97 -14.53
N LEU A 176 12.20 -7.66 -13.80
CA LEU A 176 12.16 -7.68 -12.33
C LEU A 176 12.21 -6.28 -11.73
N SER A 177 13.08 -5.41 -12.24
CA SER A 177 13.21 -4.04 -11.73
C SER A 177 11.94 -3.23 -11.92
N VAL A 178 11.27 -3.40 -13.07
CA VAL A 178 9.98 -2.76 -13.36
C VAL A 178 8.91 -3.29 -12.42
N CYS A 179 8.79 -4.61 -12.24
CA CYS A 179 7.79 -5.21 -11.35
C CYS A 179 7.98 -4.80 -9.88
N VAL A 180 9.23 -4.71 -9.41
CA VAL A 180 9.51 -4.19 -8.06
C VAL A 180 9.12 -2.73 -7.96
N SER A 181 9.43 -1.92 -8.97
CA SER A 181 9.10 -0.49 -8.96
C SER A 181 7.59 -0.24 -8.98
N SER A 182 6.82 -0.99 -9.77
CA SER A 182 5.37 -0.89 -9.82
C SER A 182 4.74 -1.34 -8.49
N GLY A 183 5.20 -2.46 -7.93
CA GLY A 183 4.73 -2.93 -6.63
C GLY A 183 4.96 -1.91 -5.51
N ILE A 184 6.11 -1.21 -5.50
CA ILE A 184 6.36 -0.13 -4.54
C ILE A 184 5.40 1.05 -4.76
N GLN A 185 5.15 1.43 -6.01
CA GLN A 185 4.23 2.52 -6.34
C GLN A 185 2.80 2.19 -5.90
N ASP A 186 2.31 0.99 -6.20
CA ASP A 186 0.97 0.55 -5.81
C ASP A 186 0.82 0.53 -4.29
N LEU A 187 1.82 0.03 -3.56
CA LEU A 187 1.84 0.09 -2.10
C LEU A 187 1.77 1.52 -1.57
N SER A 188 2.53 2.44 -2.18
CA SER A 188 2.54 3.85 -1.77
C SER A 188 1.19 4.52 -1.97
N VAL A 189 0.50 4.21 -3.07
CA VAL A 189 -0.84 4.71 -3.37
C VAL A 189 -1.85 4.16 -2.36
N CYS A 190 -1.79 2.86 -2.06
CA CYS A 190 -2.67 2.24 -1.06
C CYS A 190 -2.48 2.87 0.33
N VAL A 191 -1.23 3.06 0.78
CA VAL A 191 -0.93 3.73 2.06
C VAL A 191 -1.48 5.16 2.06
N SER A 192 -1.24 5.93 1.00
CA SER A 192 -1.72 7.31 0.89
C SER A 192 -3.25 7.40 0.97
N SER A 193 -3.95 6.49 0.26
CA SER A 193 -5.41 6.42 0.29
C SER A 193 -5.94 6.12 1.70
N CYS A 194 -5.35 5.14 2.38
CA CYS A 194 -5.72 4.79 3.76
C CYS A 194 -5.56 5.98 4.72
N ILE A 195 -4.44 6.70 4.61
CA ILE A 195 -4.18 7.90 5.41
C ILE A 195 -5.22 8.99 5.11
N GLN A 196 -5.52 9.23 3.84
CA GLN A 196 -6.49 10.26 3.44
C GLN A 196 -7.88 9.96 4.00
N VAL A 197 -8.34 8.72 3.91
CA VAL A 197 -9.63 8.30 4.48
C VAL A 197 -9.64 8.50 5.99
N LEU A 198 -8.57 8.11 6.69
CA LEU A 198 -8.45 8.31 8.14
C LEU A 198 -8.50 9.79 8.51
N CYS A 199 -7.78 10.66 7.79
CA CYS A 199 -7.78 12.11 8.03
C CYS A 199 -9.18 12.71 7.88
N VAL A 200 -9.93 12.33 6.85
CA VAL A 200 -11.32 12.78 6.64
C VAL A 200 -12.20 12.35 7.82
N ARG A 201 -12.05 11.11 8.29
CA ARG A 201 -12.85 10.57 9.39
C ARG A 201 -12.55 11.25 10.71
N VAL A 202 -11.28 11.49 11.02
CA VAL A 202 -10.88 12.29 12.18
C VAL A 202 -11.47 13.71 12.12
N SER A 203 -11.45 14.35 10.95
CA SER A 203 -12.04 15.68 10.78
C SER A 203 -13.55 15.69 11.04
N LEU A 204 -14.28 14.67 10.55
CA LEU A 204 -15.71 14.54 10.81
C LEU A 204 -16.01 14.31 12.29
N CYS A 205 -15.25 13.44 12.96
CA CYS A 205 -15.39 13.22 14.40
C CYS A 205 -15.18 14.50 15.23
N ILE A 206 -14.18 15.31 14.86
CA ILE A 206 -13.94 16.61 15.51
C ILE A 206 -15.14 17.54 15.27
N GLN A 207 -15.65 17.59 14.04
CA GLN A 207 -16.80 18.43 13.70
C GLN A 207 -18.05 18.03 14.49
N ASP A 208 -18.36 16.73 14.55
CA ASP A 208 -19.50 16.21 15.30
C ASP A 208 -19.38 16.54 16.79
N LEU A 209 -18.18 16.36 17.35
CA LEU A 209 -17.91 16.73 18.75
C LEU A 209 -18.11 18.23 18.99
N CYS A 210 -17.65 19.10 18.08
CA CYS A 210 -17.87 20.54 18.16
C CYS A 210 -19.36 20.90 18.11
N VAL A 211 -20.14 20.23 17.26
CA VAL A 211 -21.59 20.42 17.19
C VAL A 211 -22.27 20.02 18.50
N CYS A 212 -21.92 18.84 19.05
CA CYS A 212 -22.47 18.37 20.33
C CYS A 212 -22.12 19.32 21.49
N ILE A 213 -20.89 19.84 21.55
CA ILE A 213 -20.49 20.82 22.56
C ILE A 213 -21.28 22.13 22.39
N SER A 214 -21.44 22.61 21.15
CA SER A 214 -22.16 23.84 20.86
C SER A 214 -23.64 23.74 21.24
N SER A 215 -24.31 22.61 20.94
CA SER A 215 -25.70 22.40 21.31
C SER A 215 -25.86 22.35 22.83
N CYS A 216 -24.97 21.63 23.53
CA CYS A 216 -24.95 21.60 25.00
C CYS A 216 -24.83 22.99 25.63
N ILE A 217 -23.91 23.83 25.11
CA ILE A 217 -23.74 25.20 25.60
C ILE A 217 -25.00 26.02 25.34
N GLN A 218 -25.59 25.91 24.15
CA GLN A 218 -26.79 26.64 23.77
C GLN A 218 -27.97 26.28 24.67
N ASP A 219 -28.20 24.99 24.89
CA ASP A 219 -29.27 24.50 25.77
C ASP A 219 -29.05 25.01 27.20
N LEU A 220 -27.83 24.91 27.72
CA LEU A 220 -27.51 25.42 29.06
C LEU A 220 -27.74 26.93 29.19
N CYS A 221 -27.38 27.71 28.17
CA CYS A 221 -27.64 29.16 28.13
C CYS A 221 -29.14 29.48 28.15
N VAL A 222 -29.95 28.74 27.38
CA VAL A 222 -31.40 28.90 27.38
C VAL A 222 -31.98 28.57 28.75
N CYS A 223 -31.54 27.47 29.37
CA CYS A 223 -31.99 27.08 30.70
C CYS A 223 -31.65 28.12 31.77
N ILE A 224 -30.42 28.63 31.76
CA ILE A 224 -29.99 29.69 32.69
C ILE A 224 -30.84 30.94 32.50
N SER A 225 -31.10 31.35 31.25
CA SER A 225 -31.96 32.50 30.96
C SER A 225 -33.37 32.31 31.50
N SER A 226 -33.97 31.13 31.31
CA SER A 226 -35.30 30.81 31.83
C SER A 226 -35.32 30.82 33.37
N CYS A 227 -34.28 30.27 34.02
CA CYS A 227 -34.15 30.30 35.47
C CYS A 227 -34.06 31.74 36.02
N ILE A 228 -33.29 32.61 35.36
CA ILE A 228 -33.18 34.02 35.74
C ILE A 228 -34.54 34.73 35.61
N GLN A 229 -35.30 34.45 34.55
CA GLN A 229 -36.64 35.00 34.37
C GLN A 229 -37.59 34.54 35.48
N GLU A 230 -37.63 33.25 35.79
CA GLU A 230 -38.46 32.72 36.89
C GLU A 230 -38.08 33.36 38.23
N LEU A 231 -36.79 33.45 38.54
CA LEU A 231 -36.30 34.12 39.75
C LEU A 231 -36.71 35.60 39.80
N SER A 232 -36.67 36.31 38.67
CA SER A 232 -37.08 37.71 38.62
C SER A 232 -38.58 37.90 38.93
N VAL A 233 -39.42 36.96 38.50
CA VAL A 233 -40.87 36.94 38.80
C VAL A 233 -41.13 36.58 40.26
N CYS A 234 -40.34 35.68 40.85
CA CYS A 234 -40.51 35.31 42.26
C CYS A 234 -40.09 36.41 43.25
N VAL A 235 -39.27 37.38 42.81
CA VAL A 235 -38.78 38.49 43.63
C VAL A 235 -39.60 39.79 43.43
N SER A 236 -40.42 39.87 42.37
CA SER A 236 -41.30 41.02 42.08
C SER A 236 -42.63 40.95 42.83
#